data_AF-A0A662ZGX1-F1
#
_entry.id   AF-A0A662ZGX1-F1
#
_cell.length_a   1.000
_cell.length_b   1.000
_cell.length_c   1.000
_cell.angle_alpha   90.00
_cell.angle_beta   90.00
_cell.angle_gamma   90.00
#
_symmetry.space_group_name_H-M   'P 1'
#
loop_
_entity.id
_entity.type
_entity.pdbx_description
1 polymer ?
#
loop_
_entity_poly.entity_id
_entity_poly.type
_entity_poly.pdbx_seq_one_letter_code
_entity_poly.pdbx_strand_id
1 'polypeptide(L)'
;MSGPKDVNIYNLNSEAIARMEAERNRQKLIRSFNSKKNSVLSLLPEIMNQLDKLTTISAKSGFKTCISCEKFRQSAEELQKTVYSIKVANSAPVSTVESRRRELDSAADSIRQVWKQVADEQSRINHLYEQKLLRISNLRKCVGEIKVQIDEELKKHADLLEEVMNRMQEYGISSSSLVNDIYEFHMQSMQTAPQLCKSLGTDARKDEEQYLADSLSLYRGFKEKIDTFPSRCEEVKEQLKAQYLNTLSDEISGLLQQIREKEKQEAAKRKAEADRQEQERKQQLEEREKILAELHERVTGKFDALEQSGSMQDKTREKLADLRSMWQENMEANIDNLEYMRQFYALSIDPKIKQLKDEIEDYQDLLKRYNEAYDQYVVLCNELNEVPGNFAMSEEGINHIYAQMFRLEDYLYNDYNNRYISRSIDEVMKEMGYDVIGYSVEHERGYGHEALYRFNDSSAISVCMTDNYLTIELGGIDDTDREPDEAEAREQVEDMKKFCSDYKIIQEKLKSKGLELKDGHDLPPDLEYGQIHNLRDYDIDDETIEDLLNRAHAGRRTHAGQAAAEEQKHLTADE
;
A
#
# COMPACT_ATOMS: atom_id res chain seq x y z
N MET A 1 73.97 -117.26 -158.60
CA MET A 1 72.65 -117.92 -158.65
C MET A 1 71.78 -117.26 -157.59
N SER A 2 71.18 -116.11 -157.89
CA SER A 2 69.85 -115.90 -158.51
C SER A 2 68.69 -116.00 -157.50
N GLY A 3 68.09 -114.85 -157.17
CA GLY A 3 66.81 -114.71 -156.46
C GLY A 3 66.49 -113.24 -156.13
N PRO A 4 65.34 -112.66 -156.54
CA PRO A 4 65.10 -111.22 -156.62
C PRO A 4 64.62 -110.56 -155.31
N LYS A 5 64.75 -109.23 -155.27
CA LYS A 5 64.36 -108.29 -154.21
C LYS A 5 62.83 -108.06 -154.20
N ASP A 6 62.18 -108.35 -153.08
CA ASP A 6 60.84 -107.86 -152.75
C ASP A 6 60.93 -106.65 -151.81
N VAL A 7 60.30 -105.55 -152.23
CA VAL A 7 60.10 -104.31 -151.49
C VAL A 7 58.90 -104.49 -150.56
N ASN A 8 59.12 -104.48 -149.25
CA ASN A 8 58.06 -104.70 -148.26
C ASN A 8 57.40 -103.36 -147.83
N ILE A 9 56.13 -103.22 -148.20
CA ILE A 9 55.27 -102.02 -148.19
C ILE A 9 54.68 -101.69 -146.79
N TYR A 10 55.14 -102.33 -145.72
CA TYR A 10 54.51 -102.23 -144.38
C TYR A 10 55.02 -101.12 -143.45
N ASN A 11 55.90 -100.20 -143.88
CA ASN A 11 56.54 -99.21 -142.98
C ASN A 11 56.14 -97.73 -143.20
N LEU A 12 55.12 -97.44 -144.02
CA LEU A 12 54.66 -96.06 -144.32
C LEU A 12 53.34 -95.66 -143.63
N ASN A 13 52.72 -96.54 -142.83
CA ASN A 13 51.39 -96.30 -142.22
C ASN A 13 51.42 -95.85 -140.74
N SER A 14 52.51 -96.05 -139.99
CA SER A 14 52.58 -95.66 -138.57
C SER A 14 52.86 -94.16 -138.37
N GLU A 15 53.69 -93.54 -139.22
CA GLU A 15 53.99 -92.10 -139.13
C GLU A 15 52.80 -91.21 -139.50
N ALA A 16 51.97 -91.62 -140.46
CA ALA A 16 50.79 -90.85 -140.86
C ALA A 16 49.71 -90.83 -139.76
N ILE A 17 49.49 -91.96 -139.08
CA ILE A 17 48.57 -92.06 -137.93
C ILE A 17 49.07 -91.22 -136.76
N ALA A 18 50.38 -91.31 -136.44
CA ALA A 18 50.99 -90.49 -135.38
C ALA A 18 50.85 -88.98 -135.65
N ARG A 19 50.99 -88.53 -136.91
CA ARG A 19 50.77 -87.12 -137.29
C ARG A 19 49.31 -86.69 -137.16
N MET A 20 48.34 -87.53 -137.55
CA MET A 20 46.92 -87.21 -137.37
C MET A 20 46.49 -87.17 -135.90
N GLU A 21 46.99 -88.08 -135.06
CA GLU A 21 46.72 -88.07 -133.62
C GLU A 21 47.36 -86.86 -132.93
N ALA A 22 48.58 -86.50 -133.32
CA ALA A 22 49.23 -85.28 -132.84
C ALA A 22 48.43 -84.02 -133.20
N GLU A 23 47.92 -83.93 -134.44
CA GLU A 23 47.09 -82.81 -134.89
C GLU A 23 45.74 -82.77 -134.17
N ARG A 24 45.09 -83.93 -133.94
CA ARG A 24 43.83 -84.02 -133.19
C ARG A 24 44.02 -83.61 -131.73
N ASN A 25 45.11 -84.02 -131.10
CA ASN A 25 45.46 -83.63 -129.73
C ASN A 25 45.75 -82.13 -129.64
N ARG A 26 46.46 -81.57 -130.62
CA ARG A 26 46.72 -80.13 -130.74
C ARG A 26 45.44 -79.32 -130.83
N GLN A 27 44.50 -79.72 -131.68
CA GLN A 27 43.19 -79.03 -131.81
C GLN A 27 42.35 -79.13 -130.53
N LYS A 28 42.33 -80.27 -129.84
CA LYS A 28 41.68 -80.39 -128.53
C LYS A 28 42.28 -79.43 -127.50
N LEU A 29 43.61 -79.31 -127.49
CA LEU A 29 44.32 -78.42 -126.58
C LEU A 29 43.98 -76.94 -126.84
N ILE A 30 43.91 -76.53 -128.12
CA ILE A 30 43.52 -75.17 -128.52
C ILE A 30 42.06 -74.87 -128.12
N ARG A 31 41.12 -75.82 -128.33
CA ARG A 31 39.72 -75.66 -127.89
C ARG A 31 39.62 -75.51 -126.37
N SER A 32 40.34 -76.34 -125.62
CA SER A 32 40.40 -76.25 -124.16
C SER A 32 40.98 -74.91 -123.69
N PHE A 33 42.05 -74.43 -124.33
CA PHE A 33 42.63 -73.11 -124.05
C PHE A 33 41.63 -71.97 -124.30
N ASN A 34 40.95 -71.95 -125.45
CA ASN A 34 39.98 -70.90 -125.78
C ASN A 34 38.77 -70.90 -124.84
N SER A 35 38.26 -72.09 -124.47
CA SER A 35 37.19 -72.23 -123.47
C SER A 35 37.61 -71.66 -122.11
N LYS A 36 38.82 -72.01 -121.65
CA LYS A 36 39.36 -71.48 -120.38
C LYS A 36 39.59 -69.97 -120.43
N LYS A 37 40.11 -69.45 -121.55
CA LYS A 37 40.32 -68.01 -121.74
C LYS A 37 39.00 -67.24 -121.64
N ASN A 38 37.95 -67.73 -122.28
CA ASN A 38 36.62 -67.10 -122.21
C ASN A 38 36.04 -67.15 -120.79
N SER A 39 36.22 -68.25 -120.06
CA SER A 39 35.80 -68.36 -118.66
C SER A 39 36.55 -67.40 -117.73
N VAL A 40 37.81 -67.09 -118.01
CA VAL A 40 38.60 -66.11 -117.25
C VAL A 40 38.14 -64.69 -117.59
N LEU A 41 37.90 -64.40 -118.87
CA LEU A 41 37.41 -63.10 -119.31
C LEU A 41 36.01 -62.77 -118.79
N SER A 42 35.15 -63.75 -118.54
CA SER A 42 33.82 -63.51 -117.97
C SER A 42 33.83 -63.10 -116.49
N LEU A 43 34.91 -63.35 -115.75
CA LEU A 43 35.01 -62.99 -114.31
C LEU A 43 35.37 -61.52 -114.10
N LEU A 44 36.06 -60.89 -115.05
CA LEU A 44 36.56 -59.51 -114.91
C LEU A 44 35.44 -58.45 -114.84
N PRO A 45 34.39 -58.48 -115.67
CA PRO A 45 33.26 -57.55 -115.54
C PRO A 45 32.57 -57.62 -114.17
N GLU A 46 32.49 -58.83 -113.59
CA GLU A 46 31.88 -59.03 -112.28
C GLU A 46 32.74 -58.41 -111.16
N ILE A 47 34.08 -58.52 -111.24
CA ILE A 47 35.00 -57.83 -110.31
C ILE A 47 34.81 -56.31 -110.39
N MET A 48 34.74 -55.78 -111.60
CA MET A 48 34.58 -54.33 -111.82
C MET A 48 33.25 -53.82 -111.26
N ASN A 49 32.15 -54.56 -111.44
CA ASN A 49 30.85 -54.21 -110.87
C ASN A 49 30.86 -54.23 -109.33
N GLN A 50 31.54 -55.20 -108.71
CA GLN A 50 31.67 -55.24 -107.24
C GLN A 50 32.50 -54.05 -106.71
N LEU A 51 33.55 -53.65 -107.42
CA LEU A 51 34.34 -52.46 -107.08
C LEU A 51 33.54 -51.15 -107.19
N ASP A 52 32.61 -51.05 -108.14
CA ASP A 52 31.72 -49.89 -108.28
C ASP A 52 30.72 -49.79 -107.12
N LYS A 53 30.15 -50.93 -106.71
CA LYS A 53 29.28 -51.00 -105.53
C LYS A 53 30.02 -50.59 -104.26
N LEU A 54 31.25 -51.09 -104.10
CA LEU A 54 32.13 -50.73 -102.98
C LEU A 54 32.41 -49.23 -102.89
N THR A 55 32.72 -48.63 -104.03
CA THR A 55 33.00 -47.19 -104.11
C THR A 55 31.78 -46.37 -103.72
N THR A 56 30.59 -46.80 -104.16
CA THR A 56 29.31 -46.16 -103.80
C THR A 56 29.00 -46.27 -102.31
N ILE A 57 29.23 -47.45 -101.70
CA ILE A 57 29.04 -47.66 -100.27
C ILE A 57 30.02 -46.80 -99.46
N SER A 58 31.32 -46.84 -99.81
CA SER A 58 32.35 -46.02 -99.15
C SER A 58 32.00 -44.53 -99.16
N ALA A 59 31.54 -44.01 -100.30
CA ALA A 59 31.14 -42.60 -100.43
C ALA A 59 29.94 -42.25 -99.53
N LYS A 60 28.89 -43.09 -99.50
CA LYS A 60 27.71 -42.88 -98.63
C LYS A 60 28.06 -42.97 -97.15
N SER A 61 29.03 -43.82 -96.79
CA SER A 61 29.47 -43.97 -95.41
C SER A 61 30.39 -42.84 -94.94
N GLY A 62 30.81 -41.94 -95.83
CA GLY A 62 31.77 -40.86 -95.54
C GLY A 62 33.20 -41.36 -95.38
N PHE A 63 33.50 -42.60 -95.76
CA PHE A 63 34.85 -43.12 -95.81
C PHE A 63 35.50 -42.61 -97.11
N LYS A 64 36.62 -41.87 -97.01
CA LYS A 64 37.42 -41.42 -98.17
C LYS A 64 37.60 -42.61 -99.13
N THR A 65 37.45 -42.37 -100.45
CA THR A 65 37.55 -43.38 -101.51
C THR A 65 38.64 -44.39 -101.17
N CYS A 66 38.25 -45.65 -100.99
CA CYS A 66 39.18 -46.63 -100.47
C CYS A 66 40.33 -46.79 -101.47
N ILE A 67 41.52 -46.32 -101.10
CA ILE A 67 42.73 -46.35 -101.95
C ILE A 67 43.01 -47.77 -102.45
N SER A 68 42.55 -48.78 -101.71
CA SER A 68 42.59 -50.19 -102.12
C SER A 68 41.65 -50.51 -103.29
N CYS A 69 40.45 -49.95 -103.37
CA CYS A 69 39.52 -50.17 -104.49
C CYS A 69 40.06 -49.62 -105.82
N GLU A 70 40.70 -48.45 -105.80
CA GLU A 70 41.36 -47.88 -106.98
C GLU A 70 42.52 -48.77 -107.46
N LYS A 71 43.33 -49.28 -106.52
CA LYS A 71 44.42 -50.22 -106.80
C LYS A 71 43.91 -51.56 -107.35
N PHE A 72 42.84 -52.10 -106.78
CA PHE A 72 42.22 -53.34 -107.26
C PHE A 72 41.62 -53.17 -108.66
N ARG A 73 41.05 -52.01 -108.96
CA ARG A 73 40.55 -51.67 -110.30
C ARG A 73 41.70 -51.65 -111.31
N GLN A 74 42.80 -50.97 -110.99
CA GLN A 74 44.00 -50.95 -111.84
C GLN A 74 44.56 -52.37 -112.07
N SER A 75 44.67 -53.18 -111.01
CA SER A 75 45.13 -54.58 -111.13
C SER A 75 44.18 -55.43 -111.99
N ALA A 76 42.86 -55.26 -111.88
CA ALA A 76 41.90 -55.97 -112.70
C ALA A 76 42.00 -55.58 -114.19
N GLU A 77 42.19 -54.28 -114.49
CA GLU A 77 42.38 -53.78 -115.86
C GLU A 77 43.70 -54.28 -116.49
N GLU A 78 44.79 -54.34 -115.72
CA GLU A 78 46.07 -54.90 -116.17
C GLU A 78 45.98 -56.41 -116.46
N LEU A 79 45.30 -57.15 -115.58
CA LEU A 79 45.03 -58.58 -115.79
C LEU A 79 44.15 -58.81 -117.01
N GLN A 80 43.15 -57.94 -117.24
CA GLN A 80 42.33 -57.98 -118.45
C GLN A 80 43.19 -57.83 -119.72
N LYS A 81 44.05 -56.81 -119.78
CA LYS A 81 44.99 -56.60 -120.90
C LYS A 81 45.89 -57.82 -121.11
N THR A 82 46.41 -58.38 -120.02
CA THR A 82 47.26 -59.58 -120.03
C THR A 82 46.53 -60.76 -120.65
N VAL A 83 45.33 -61.10 -120.18
CA VAL A 83 44.54 -62.23 -120.71
C VAL A 83 44.17 -62.02 -122.18
N TYR A 84 43.83 -60.80 -122.61
CA TYR A 84 43.56 -60.51 -124.02
C TYR A 84 44.77 -60.76 -124.93
N SER A 85 45.98 -60.43 -124.45
CA SER A 85 47.23 -60.57 -125.21
C SER A 85 47.66 -62.03 -125.45
N ILE A 86 47.24 -62.97 -124.59
CA ILE A 86 47.55 -64.39 -124.72
C ILE A 86 46.75 -64.97 -125.90
N LYS A 87 47.38 -65.07 -127.07
CA LYS A 87 46.79 -65.65 -128.30
C LYS A 87 47.55 -66.91 -128.71
N VAL A 88 46.83 -67.90 -129.21
CA VAL A 88 47.39 -69.12 -129.77
C VAL A 88 46.95 -69.23 -131.23
N ALA A 89 47.90 -69.26 -132.16
CA ALA A 89 47.61 -69.45 -133.58
C ALA A 89 47.09 -70.88 -133.83
N ASN A 90 46.15 -71.04 -134.76
CA ASN A 90 45.59 -72.36 -135.09
C ASN A 90 46.63 -73.34 -135.63
N SER A 91 47.82 -72.89 -136.07
CA SER A 91 48.97 -73.70 -136.51
C SER A 91 50.09 -73.85 -135.47
N ALA A 92 49.91 -73.33 -134.24
CA ALA A 92 50.95 -73.33 -133.22
C ALA A 92 51.32 -74.76 -132.75
N PRO A 93 52.62 -75.04 -132.49
CA PRO A 93 53.07 -76.31 -131.89
C PRO A 93 52.44 -76.54 -130.51
N VAL A 94 52.24 -77.80 -130.12
CA VAL A 94 51.66 -78.19 -128.82
C VAL A 94 52.40 -77.53 -127.64
N SER A 95 53.74 -77.49 -127.67
CA SER A 95 54.55 -76.85 -126.63
C SER A 95 54.26 -75.36 -126.45
N THR A 96 53.91 -74.64 -127.52
CA THR A 96 53.53 -73.22 -127.47
C THR A 96 52.14 -73.05 -126.85
N VAL A 97 51.19 -73.93 -127.18
CA VAL A 97 49.84 -73.93 -126.58
C VAL A 97 49.92 -74.20 -125.08
N GLU A 98 50.77 -75.13 -124.65
CA GLU A 98 50.97 -75.44 -123.22
C GLU A 98 51.65 -74.30 -122.46
N SER A 99 52.62 -73.61 -123.07
CA SER A 99 53.22 -72.42 -122.47
C SER A 99 52.19 -71.31 -122.26
N ARG A 100 51.38 -71.00 -123.29
CA ARG A 100 50.32 -69.99 -123.19
C ARG A 100 49.21 -70.40 -122.24
N ARG A 101 48.92 -71.69 -122.12
CA ARG A 101 47.99 -72.21 -121.10
C ARG A 101 48.52 -71.99 -119.69
N ARG A 102 49.81 -72.20 -119.43
CA ARG A 102 50.43 -71.87 -118.12
C ARG A 102 50.36 -70.38 -117.80
N GLU A 103 50.61 -69.52 -118.79
CA GLU A 103 50.42 -68.06 -118.63
C GLU A 103 48.97 -67.70 -118.30
N LEU A 104 48.00 -68.33 -118.98
CA LEU A 104 46.58 -68.14 -118.71
C LEU A 104 46.17 -68.64 -117.31
N ASP A 105 46.75 -69.76 -116.87
CA ASP A 105 46.51 -70.32 -115.54
C ASP A 105 47.06 -69.39 -114.46
N SER A 106 48.26 -68.85 -114.66
CA SER A 106 48.83 -67.81 -113.79
C SER A 106 47.94 -66.56 -113.74
N ALA A 107 47.44 -66.09 -114.88
CA ALA A 107 46.55 -64.93 -114.92
C ALA A 107 45.20 -65.21 -114.23
N ALA A 108 44.65 -66.42 -114.38
CA ALA A 108 43.42 -66.84 -113.71
C ALA A 108 43.58 -66.89 -112.18
N ASP A 109 44.74 -67.32 -111.70
CA ASP A 109 45.03 -67.36 -110.26
C ASP A 109 45.23 -65.94 -109.70
N SER A 110 45.88 -65.04 -110.44
CA SER A 110 45.94 -63.61 -110.09
C SER A 110 44.55 -62.96 -110.05
N ILE A 111 43.66 -63.28 -111.00
CA ILE A 111 42.27 -62.78 -110.99
C ILE A 111 41.50 -63.28 -109.77
N ARG A 112 41.67 -64.56 -109.39
CA ARG A 112 41.07 -65.11 -108.17
C ARG A 112 41.60 -64.45 -106.90
N GLN A 113 42.88 -64.11 -106.88
CA GLN A 113 43.49 -63.39 -105.75
C GLN A 113 42.89 -61.98 -105.62
N VAL A 114 42.76 -61.23 -106.72
CA VAL A 114 42.09 -59.91 -106.72
C VAL A 114 40.64 -60.04 -106.26
N TRP A 115 39.88 -61.03 -106.75
CA TRP A 115 38.51 -61.29 -106.31
C TRP A 115 38.41 -61.48 -104.79
N LYS A 116 39.30 -62.29 -104.21
CA LYS A 116 39.34 -62.54 -102.77
C LYS A 116 39.61 -61.25 -101.99
N GLN A 117 40.58 -60.45 -102.43
CA GLN A 117 40.90 -59.17 -101.79
C GLN A 117 39.73 -58.18 -101.85
N VAL A 118 38.98 -58.13 -102.95
CA VAL A 118 37.78 -57.31 -103.08
C VAL A 118 36.68 -57.76 -102.12
N ALA A 119 36.48 -59.08 -101.96
CA ALA A 119 35.49 -59.62 -101.01
C ALA A 119 35.86 -59.35 -99.54
N ASP A 120 37.14 -59.45 -99.19
CA ASP A 120 37.64 -59.15 -97.85
C ASP A 120 37.44 -57.66 -97.53
N GLU A 121 37.73 -56.77 -98.48
CA GLU A 121 37.56 -55.33 -98.30
C GLU A 121 36.08 -54.91 -98.22
N GLN A 122 35.19 -55.59 -98.96
CA GLN A 122 33.74 -55.43 -98.81
C GLN A 122 33.25 -55.78 -97.41
N SER A 123 33.75 -56.86 -96.86
CA SER A 123 33.40 -57.28 -95.49
C SER A 123 33.88 -56.24 -94.47
N ARG A 124 35.09 -55.69 -94.67
CA ARG A 124 35.66 -54.64 -93.81
C ARG A 124 34.83 -53.35 -93.84
N ILE A 125 34.47 -52.86 -95.04
CA ILE A 125 33.68 -51.63 -95.20
C ILE A 125 32.27 -51.80 -94.62
N ASN A 126 31.62 -52.94 -94.86
CA ASN A 126 30.30 -53.22 -94.28
C ASN A 126 30.35 -53.23 -92.75
N HIS A 127 31.36 -53.88 -92.15
CA HIS A 127 31.52 -53.90 -90.70
C HIS A 127 31.70 -52.50 -90.10
N LEU A 128 32.52 -51.65 -90.74
CA LEU A 128 32.72 -50.26 -90.29
C LEU A 128 31.43 -49.43 -90.42
N TYR A 129 30.65 -49.65 -91.48
CA TYR A 129 29.37 -48.98 -91.67
C TYR A 129 28.33 -49.40 -90.61
N GLU A 130 28.23 -50.69 -90.30
CA GLU A 130 27.36 -51.20 -89.23
C GLU A 130 27.74 -50.64 -87.86
N GLN A 131 29.04 -50.58 -87.52
CA GLN A 131 29.51 -49.96 -86.28
C GLN A 131 29.12 -48.47 -86.20
N LYS A 132 29.23 -47.73 -87.31
CA LYS A 132 28.82 -46.31 -87.37
C LYS A 132 27.33 -46.15 -87.13
N LEU A 133 26.49 -46.96 -87.76
CA LEU A 133 25.04 -46.94 -87.56
C LEU A 133 24.66 -47.27 -86.11
N LEU A 134 25.34 -48.24 -85.49
CA LEU A 134 25.12 -48.58 -84.09
C LEU A 134 25.48 -47.41 -83.16
N ARG A 135 26.60 -46.72 -83.41
CA ARG A 135 26.97 -45.51 -82.64
C ARG A 135 25.94 -44.39 -82.79
N ILE A 136 25.48 -44.11 -84.02
CA ILE A 136 24.44 -43.10 -84.27
C ILE A 136 23.14 -43.48 -83.53
N SER A 137 22.75 -44.76 -83.56
CA SER A 137 21.57 -45.25 -82.83
C SER A 137 21.69 -45.04 -81.32
N ASN A 138 22.84 -45.39 -80.73
CA ASN A 138 23.10 -45.19 -79.31
C ASN A 138 23.09 -43.70 -78.94
N LEU A 139 23.72 -42.84 -79.74
CA LEU A 139 23.70 -41.40 -79.52
C LEU A 139 22.29 -40.81 -79.59
N ARG A 140 21.45 -41.26 -80.54
CA ARG A 140 20.03 -40.87 -80.61
C ARG A 140 19.26 -41.27 -79.35
N LYS A 141 19.49 -42.47 -78.85
CA LYS A 141 18.87 -42.94 -77.61
C LYS A 141 19.28 -42.05 -76.43
N CYS A 142 20.56 -41.75 -76.28
CA CYS A 142 21.06 -40.84 -75.24
C CYS A 142 20.45 -39.44 -75.34
N VAL A 143 20.29 -38.89 -76.55
CA VAL A 143 19.62 -37.59 -76.76
C VAL A 143 18.16 -37.64 -76.32
N GLY A 144 17.45 -38.75 -76.60
CA GLY A 144 16.08 -38.96 -76.14
C GLY A 144 15.96 -39.00 -74.61
N GLU A 145 16.87 -39.73 -73.96
CA GLU A 145 16.93 -39.83 -72.48
C GLU A 145 17.26 -38.47 -71.83
N ILE A 146 18.18 -37.69 -72.43
CA ILE A 146 18.55 -36.35 -71.96
C ILE A 146 17.35 -35.40 -71.96
N LYS A 147 16.50 -35.46 -72.98
CA LYS A 147 15.30 -34.61 -73.04
C LYS A 147 14.37 -34.87 -71.85
N VAL A 148 14.15 -36.14 -71.51
CA VAL A 148 13.33 -36.53 -70.35
C VAL A 148 13.97 -36.05 -69.05
N GLN A 149 15.28 -36.19 -68.91
CA GLN A 149 16.00 -35.72 -67.72
C GLN A 149 15.91 -34.20 -67.54
N ILE A 150 15.98 -33.41 -68.62
CA ILE A 150 15.82 -31.94 -68.54
C ILE A 150 14.43 -31.57 -68.01
N ASP A 151 13.38 -32.22 -68.52
CA ASP A 151 12.00 -31.94 -68.10
C ASP A 151 11.78 -32.34 -66.62
N GLU A 152 12.36 -33.46 -66.17
CA GLU A 152 12.30 -33.90 -64.77
C GLU A 152 13.04 -32.95 -63.82
N GLU A 153 14.24 -32.48 -64.18
CA GLU A 153 15.00 -31.54 -63.34
C GLU A 153 14.34 -30.16 -63.27
N LEU A 154 13.79 -29.65 -64.37
CA LEU A 154 13.03 -28.40 -64.36
C LEU A 154 11.78 -28.49 -63.48
N LYS A 155 11.11 -29.65 -63.45
CA LYS A 155 9.99 -29.88 -62.56
C LYS A 155 10.42 -29.84 -61.09
N LYS A 156 11.50 -30.52 -60.72
CA LYS A 156 12.06 -30.45 -59.36
C LYS A 156 12.43 -29.02 -58.96
N HIS A 157 12.95 -28.23 -59.90
CA HIS A 157 13.25 -26.83 -59.63
C HIS A 157 11.99 -26.01 -59.31
N ALA A 158 10.90 -26.25 -60.03
CA ALA A 158 9.63 -25.59 -59.77
C ALA A 158 9.10 -25.93 -58.36
N ASP A 159 9.14 -27.21 -57.99
CA ASP A 159 8.70 -27.68 -56.66
C ASP A 159 9.54 -27.05 -55.53
N LEU A 160 10.87 -26.98 -55.71
CA LEU A 160 11.77 -26.34 -54.74
C LEU A 160 11.55 -24.82 -54.64
N LEU A 161 11.27 -24.16 -55.76
CA LEU A 161 10.98 -22.73 -55.79
C LEU A 161 9.66 -22.42 -55.09
N GLU A 162 8.63 -23.25 -55.29
CA GLU A 162 7.36 -23.16 -54.57
C GLU A 162 7.56 -23.31 -53.06
N GLU A 163 8.41 -24.26 -52.63
CA GLU A 163 8.75 -24.42 -51.22
C GLU A 163 9.44 -23.17 -50.63
N VAL A 164 10.38 -22.57 -51.35
CA VAL A 164 11.03 -21.30 -50.95
C VAL A 164 9.99 -20.17 -50.84
N MET A 165 9.06 -20.07 -51.79
CA MET A 165 7.99 -19.06 -51.76
C MET A 165 7.04 -19.27 -50.57
N ASN A 166 6.66 -20.52 -50.27
CA ASN A 166 5.84 -20.85 -49.11
C ASN A 166 6.53 -20.48 -47.79
N ARG A 167 7.84 -20.77 -47.65
CA ARG A 167 8.63 -20.34 -46.48
C ARG A 167 8.69 -18.82 -46.34
N MET A 168 8.84 -18.10 -47.46
CA MET A 168 8.83 -16.64 -47.46
C MET A 168 7.48 -16.09 -46.94
N GLN A 169 6.37 -16.70 -47.34
CA GLN A 169 5.03 -16.34 -46.87
C GLN A 169 4.81 -16.72 -45.39
N GLU A 170 5.25 -17.90 -44.95
CA GLU A 170 5.20 -18.32 -43.53
C GLU A 170 5.93 -17.33 -42.62
N TYR A 171 7.08 -16.83 -43.07
CA TYR A 171 7.87 -15.84 -42.33
C TYR A 171 7.36 -14.40 -42.48
N GLY A 172 6.28 -14.17 -43.24
CA GLY A 172 5.72 -12.84 -43.46
C GLY A 172 6.61 -11.90 -44.27
N ILE A 173 7.59 -12.43 -45.00
CA ILE A 173 8.55 -11.65 -45.79
C ILE A 173 7.88 -11.31 -47.13
N SER A 174 7.59 -10.03 -47.36
CA SER A 174 6.80 -9.61 -48.54
C SER A 174 7.61 -9.63 -49.85
N SER A 175 8.93 -9.50 -49.77
CA SER A 175 9.83 -9.53 -50.92
C SER A 175 11.26 -9.79 -50.45
N SER A 176 11.99 -10.66 -51.15
CA SER A 176 13.42 -10.89 -50.91
C SER A 176 14.17 -10.88 -52.25
N SER A 177 15.23 -10.07 -52.34
CA SER A 177 16.09 -10.04 -53.53
C SER A 177 16.68 -11.42 -53.83
N LEU A 178 16.93 -12.21 -52.78
CA LEU A 178 17.46 -13.57 -52.88
C LEU A 178 16.47 -14.54 -53.54
N VAL A 179 15.17 -14.40 -53.24
CA VAL A 179 14.12 -15.21 -53.87
C VAL A 179 13.95 -14.80 -55.33
N ASN A 180 14.07 -13.51 -55.64
CA ASN A 180 14.06 -13.02 -57.02
C ASN A 180 15.23 -13.58 -57.85
N ASP A 181 16.44 -13.66 -57.28
CA ASP A 181 17.61 -14.21 -57.98
C ASP A 181 17.43 -15.70 -58.35
N ILE A 182 16.83 -16.50 -57.46
CA ILE A 182 16.51 -17.91 -57.75
C ILE A 182 15.38 -18.03 -58.77
N TYR A 183 14.35 -17.19 -58.64
CA TYR A 183 13.25 -17.13 -59.59
C TYR A 183 13.74 -16.80 -61.00
N GLU A 184 14.60 -15.78 -61.16
CA GLU A 184 15.22 -15.42 -62.43
C GLU A 184 16.05 -16.56 -63.02
N PHE A 185 16.83 -17.26 -62.19
CA PHE A 185 17.62 -18.41 -62.62
C PHE A 185 16.73 -19.56 -63.13
N HIS A 186 15.62 -19.85 -62.44
CA HIS A 186 14.64 -20.84 -62.88
C HIS A 186 14.03 -20.45 -64.23
N MET A 187 13.63 -19.19 -64.39
CA MET A 187 13.05 -18.66 -65.63
C MET A 187 14.04 -18.73 -66.80
N GLN A 188 15.32 -18.40 -66.59
CA GLN A 188 16.36 -18.54 -67.61
C GLN A 188 16.57 -20.00 -68.02
N SER A 189 16.51 -20.93 -67.05
CA SER A 189 16.63 -22.37 -67.31
C SER A 189 15.44 -22.90 -68.13
N MET A 190 14.22 -22.44 -67.82
CA MET A 190 13.00 -22.74 -68.59
C MET A 190 13.04 -22.18 -70.02
N GLN A 191 13.70 -21.05 -70.27
CA GLN A 191 13.86 -20.49 -71.61
C GLN A 191 14.93 -21.22 -72.44
N THR A 192 16.01 -21.65 -71.78
CA THR A 192 17.17 -22.28 -72.45
C THR A 192 16.91 -23.75 -72.80
N ALA A 193 16.20 -24.49 -71.95
CA ALA A 193 15.91 -25.91 -72.15
C ALA A 193 15.17 -26.24 -73.46
N PRO A 194 14.10 -25.53 -73.87
CA PRO A 194 13.42 -25.78 -75.14
C PRO A 194 14.32 -25.55 -76.35
N GLN A 195 15.23 -24.57 -76.29
CA GLN A 195 16.17 -24.27 -77.36
C GLN A 195 17.20 -25.40 -77.51
N LEU A 196 17.72 -25.90 -76.37
CA LEU A 196 18.62 -27.05 -76.32
C LEU A 196 17.94 -28.34 -76.79
N CYS A 197 16.71 -28.60 -76.36
CA CYS A 197 15.93 -29.75 -76.82
C CYS A 197 15.62 -29.69 -78.32
N LYS A 198 15.41 -28.49 -78.86
CA LYS A 198 15.19 -28.27 -80.30
C LYS A 198 16.48 -28.52 -81.09
N SER A 199 17.63 -28.01 -80.65
CA SER A 199 18.92 -28.25 -81.32
C SER A 199 19.29 -29.74 -81.30
N LEU A 200 19.16 -30.38 -80.14
CA LEU A 200 19.34 -31.83 -79.95
C LEU A 200 18.46 -32.65 -80.91
N GLY A 201 17.19 -32.25 -81.05
CA GLY A 201 16.24 -32.92 -81.95
C GLY A 201 16.55 -32.71 -83.44
N THR A 202 17.05 -31.53 -83.82
CA THR A 202 17.46 -31.27 -85.22
C THR A 202 18.74 -32.00 -85.60
N ASP A 203 19.70 -32.08 -84.68
CA ASP A 203 21.00 -32.69 -84.94
C ASP A 203 20.92 -34.22 -84.93
N ALA A 204 20.02 -34.79 -84.12
CA ALA A 204 19.68 -36.21 -84.18
C ALA A 204 19.14 -36.68 -85.55
N ARG A 205 18.63 -35.78 -86.39
CA ARG A 205 18.10 -36.12 -87.73
C ARG A 205 19.15 -36.13 -88.83
N LYS A 206 20.35 -35.58 -88.61
CA LYS A 206 21.34 -35.35 -89.67
C LYS A 206 22.25 -36.55 -89.98
N ASP A 207 22.08 -37.71 -89.33
CA ASP A 207 22.89 -38.93 -89.52
C ASP A 207 24.42 -38.72 -89.45
N GLU A 208 24.85 -37.66 -88.78
CA GLU A 208 26.26 -37.27 -88.63
C GLU A 208 26.67 -37.24 -87.16
N GLU A 209 27.73 -38.00 -86.84
CA GLU A 209 28.22 -38.24 -85.47
C GLU A 209 28.71 -36.95 -84.77
N GLN A 210 29.28 -36.01 -85.53
CA GLN A 210 29.85 -34.77 -84.98
C GLN A 210 28.77 -33.84 -84.37
N TYR A 211 27.64 -33.66 -85.05
CA TYR A 211 26.56 -32.79 -84.56
C TYR A 211 25.92 -33.30 -83.27
N LEU A 212 25.82 -34.63 -83.13
CA LEU A 212 25.35 -35.27 -81.90
C LEU A 212 26.33 -35.09 -80.74
N ALA A 213 27.64 -35.17 -81.00
CA ALA A 213 28.68 -34.94 -79.99
C ALA A 213 28.68 -33.48 -79.48
N ASP A 214 28.54 -32.50 -80.39
CA ASP A 214 28.52 -31.08 -80.03
C ASP A 214 27.28 -30.73 -79.18
N SER A 215 26.13 -31.31 -79.52
CA SER A 215 24.90 -31.11 -78.74
C SER A 215 24.99 -31.71 -77.32
N LEU A 216 25.70 -32.83 -77.15
CA LEU A 216 25.94 -33.41 -75.83
C LEU A 216 26.87 -32.55 -74.97
N SER A 217 27.83 -31.84 -75.57
CA SER A 217 28.68 -30.88 -74.86
C SER A 217 27.88 -29.67 -74.35
N LEU A 218 26.94 -29.16 -75.17
CA LEU A 218 26.03 -28.08 -74.76
C LEU A 218 25.14 -28.52 -73.59
N TYR A 219 24.63 -29.75 -73.62
CA TYR A 219 23.86 -30.31 -72.51
C TYR A 219 24.69 -30.42 -71.22
N ARG A 220 25.96 -30.84 -71.31
CA ARG A 220 26.82 -30.92 -70.12
C ARG A 220 26.96 -29.56 -69.41
N GLY A 221 27.21 -28.49 -70.17
CA GLY A 221 27.29 -27.14 -69.60
C GLY A 221 25.96 -26.63 -69.03
N PHE A 222 24.83 -27.04 -69.60
CA PHE A 222 23.51 -26.73 -69.05
C PHE A 222 23.23 -27.53 -67.75
N LYS A 223 23.60 -28.81 -67.73
CA LYS A 223 23.45 -29.70 -66.58
C LYS A 223 24.24 -29.21 -65.36
N GLU A 224 25.50 -28.81 -65.56
CA GLU A 224 26.33 -28.25 -64.48
C GLU A 224 25.68 -27.03 -63.82
N LYS A 225 24.97 -26.19 -64.57
CA LYS A 225 24.22 -25.06 -64.01
C LYS A 225 22.99 -25.53 -63.26
N ILE A 226 22.21 -26.44 -63.85
CA ILE A 226 21.01 -27.00 -63.22
C ILE A 226 21.33 -27.64 -61.87
N ASP A 227 22.39 -28.45 -61.79
CA ASP A 227 22.76 -29.20 -60.59
C ASP A 227 23.08 -28.29 -59.39
N THR A 228 23.37 -27.00 -59.61
CA THR A 228 23.61 -26.02 -58.52
C THR A 228 22.33 -25.43 -57.92
N PHE A 229 21.19 -25.55 -58.58
CA PHE A 229 19.94 -24.89 -58.16
C PHE A 229 19.43 -25.37 -56.79
N PRO A 230 19.39 -26.68 -56.46
CA PRO A 230 18.92 -27.13 -55.15
C PRO A 230 19.72 -26.55 -53.99
N SER A 231 21.05 -26.46 -54.13
CA SER A 231 21.92 -25.86 -53.11
C SER A 231 21.64 -24.38 -52.91
N ARG A 232 21.35 -23.63 -54.00
CA ARG A 232 20.97 -22.21 -53.89
C ARG A 232 19.62 -22.04 -53.18
N CYS A 233 18.64 -22.91 -53.45
CA CYS A 233 17.36 -22.89 -52.73
C CYS A 233 17.53 -23.10 -51.23
N GLU A 234 18.35 -24.07 -50.81
CA GLU A 234 18.62 -24.31 -49.38
C GLU A 234 19.35 -23.14 -48.72
N GLU A 235 20.32 -22.52 -49.40
CA GLU A 235 20.99 -21.33 -48.90
C GLU A 235 20.01 -20.18 -48.65
N VAL A 236 19.08 -19.94 -49.58
CA VAL A 236 18.06 -18.90 -49.42
C VAL A 236 17.06 -19.24 -48.32
N LYS A 237 16.67 -20.50 -48.13
CA LYS A 237 15.82 -20.90 -46.99
C LYS A 237 16.47 -20.57 -45.64
N GLU A 238 17.75 -20.90 -45.47
CA GLU A 238 18.48 -20.60 -44.23
C GLU A 238 18.65 -19.09 -44.01
N GLN A 239 18.88 -18.32 -45.07
CA GLN A 239 18.95 -16.86 -44.97
C GLN A 239 17.59 -16.23 -44.60
N LEU A 240 16.49 -16.70 -45.20
CA LEU A 240 15.12 -16.26 -44.85
C LEU A 240 14.79 -16.56 -43.38
N LYS A 241 15.17 -17.76 -42.90
CA LYS A 241 15.00 -18.16 -41.51
C LYS A 241 15.81 -17.27 -40.56
N ALA A 242 17.06 -16.97 -40.90
CA ALA A 242 17.89 -16.05 -40.10
C ALA A 242 17.28 -14.64 -40.03
N GLN A 243 16.75 -14.13 -41.14
CA GLN A 243 16.07 -12.83 -41.19
C GLN A 243 14.81 -12.81 -40.29
N TYR A 244 14.02 -13.89 -40.32
CA TYR A 244 12.85 -14.04 -39.47
C TYR A 244 13.21 -14.08 -37.97
N LEU A 245 14.22 -14.87 -37.60
CA LEU A 245 14.69 -14.96 -36.22
C LEU A 245 15.22 -13.62 -35.66
N ASN A 246 15.94 -12.85 -36.48
CA ASN A 246 16.40 -11.52 -36.07
C ASN A 246 15.21 -10.58 -35.82
N THR A 247 14.21 -10.59 -36.71
CA THR A 247 12.99 -9.77 -36.55
C THR A 247 12.25 -10.11 -35.26
N LEU A 248 12.04 -11.40 -34.99
CA LEU A 248 11.45 -11.85 -33.72
C LEU A 248 12.29 -11.44 -32.50
N SER A 249 13.61 -11.52 -32.59
CA SER A 249 14.48 -11.14 -31.48
C SER A 249 14.40 -9.65 -31.17
N ASP A 250 14.27 -8.80 -32.18
CA ASP A 250 14.09 -7.36 -32.02
C ASP A 250 12.72 -7.05 -31.40
N GLU A 251 11.65 -7.72 -31.85
CA GLU A 251 10.30 -7.59 -31.28
C GLU A 251 10.26 -8.00 -29.80
N ILE A 252 10.85 -9.16 -29.47
CA ILE A 252 10.96 -9.64 -28.08
C ILE A 252 11.73 -8.62 -27.23
N SER A 253 12.83 -8.09 -27.74
CA SER A 253 13.63 -7.08 -27.03
C SER A 253 12.84 -5.80 -26.77
N GLY A 254 12.06 -5.34 -27.76
CA GLY A 254 11.17 -4.18 -27.63
C GLY A 254 10.07 -4.40 -26.59
N LEU A 255 9.42 -5.57 -26.59
CA LEU A 255 8.41 -5.92 -25.60
C LEU A 255 8.99 -6.02 -24.18
N LEU A 256 10.17 -6.62 -24.02
CA LEU A 256 10.87 -6.69 -22.73
C LEU A 256 11.20 -5.30 -22.19
N GLN A 257 11.60 -4.36 -23.05
CA GLN A 257 11.85 -2.97 -22.63
C GLN A 257 10.57 -2.28 -22.15
N GLN A 258 9.44 -2.48 -22.84
CA GLN A 258 8.14 -1.95 -22.42
C GLN A 258 7.68 -2.52 -21.07
N ILE A 259 7.90 -3.82 -20.83
CA ILE A 259 7.59 -4.47 -19.56
C ILE A 259 8.42 -3.84 -18.43
N ARG A 260 9.74 -3.71 -18.61
CA ARG A 260 10.62 -3.09 -17.59
C ARG A 260 10.22 -1.66 -17.25
N GLU A 261 9.82 -0.86 -18.25
CA GLU A 261 9.38 0.51 -18.02
C GLU A 261 8.05 0.56 -17.25
N LYS A 262 7.10 -0.33 -17.57
CA LYS A 262 5.84 -0.46 -16.80
C LYS A 262 6.09 -0.90 -15.36
N GLU A 263 6.95 -1.90 -15.14
CA GLU A 263 7.32 -2.36 -13.79
C GLU A 263 7.95 -1.23 -12.97
N LYS A 264 8.84 -0.43 -13.58
CA LYS A 264 9.46 0.73 -12.94
C LYS A 264 8.42 1.79 -12.55
N GLN A 265 7.45 2.07 -13.42
CA GLN A 265 6.37 3.02 -13.15
C GLN A 265 5.44 2.52 -12.04
N GLU A 266 5.08 1.23 -12.03
CA GLU A 266 4.27 0.64 -10.97
C GLU A 266 5.00 0.62 -9.63
N ALA A 267 6.30 0.30 -9.61
CA ALA A 267 7.12 0.35 -8.41
C ALA A 267 7.20 1.78 -7.85
N ALA A 268 7.36 2.80 -8.71
CA ALA A 268 7.33 4.20 -8.29
C ALA A 268 5.98 4.61 -7.70
N LYS A 269 4.86 4.18 -8.30
CA LYS A 269 3.50 4.43 -7.76
C LYS A 269 3.29 3.76 -6.41
N ARG A 270 3.70 2.50 -6.25
CA ARG A 270 3.61 1.77 -4.97
C ARG A 270 4.42 2.45 -3.87
N LYS A 271 5.63 2.93 -4.20
CA LYS A 271 6.46 3.68 -3.26
C LYS A 271 5.81 5.01 -2.85
N ALA A 272 5.31 5.79 -3.81
CA ALA A 272 4.64 7.05 -3.52
C ALA A 272 3.38 6.89 -2.66
N GLU A 273 2.59 5.84 -2.90
CA GLU A 273 1.42 5.51 -2.08
C GLU A 273 1.82 5.09 -0.65
N ALA A 274 2.87 4.28 -0.51
CA ALA A 274 3.41 3.91 0.81
C ALA A 274 3.93 5.13 1.59
N ASP A 275 4.68 6.02 0.92
CA ASP A 275 5.18 7.26 1.51
C ASP A 275 4.02 8.17 1.96
N ARG A 276 2.93 8.26 1.17
CA ARG A 276 1.72 9.02 1.55
C ARG A 276 1.03 8.41 2.78
N GLN A 277 0.86 7.09 2.82
CA GLN A 277 0.24 6.40 3.96
C GLN A 277 1.06 6.54 5.24
N GLU A 278 2.40 6.48 5.15
CA GLU A 278 3.30 6.74 6.28
C GLU A 278 3.13 8.18 6.80
N GLN A 279 3.01 9.16 5.89
CA GLN A 279 2.83 10.56 6.25
C GLN A 279 1.47 10.83 6.89
N GLU A 280 0.38 10.27 6.35
CA GLU A 280 -0.96 10.34 6.94
C GLU A 280 -0.99 9.70 8.34
N ARG A 281 -0.33 8.54 8.52
CA ARG A 281 -0.23 7.88 9.83
C ARG A 281 0.53 8.73 10.85
N LYS A 282 1.62 9.38 10.44
CA LYS A 282 2.36 10.32 11.31
C LYS A 282 1.52 11.53 11.71
N GLN A 283 0.82 12.13 10.76
CA GLN A 283 -0.09 13.25 11.04
C GLN A 283 -1.20 12.87 12.01
N GLN A 284 -1.80 11.68 11.84
CA GLN A 284 -2.81 11.17 12.76
C GLN A 284 -2.25 10.91 14.17
N LEU A 285 -1.00 10.45 14.29
CA LEU A 285 -0.33 10.27 15.57
C LEU A 285 -0.08 11.61 16.26
N GLU A 286 0.48 12.59 15.54
CA GLU A 286 0.74 13.95 16.05
C GLU A 286 -0.55 14.65 16.48
N GLU A 287 -1.64 14.52 15.70
CA GLU A 287 -2.94 15.07 16.06
C GLU A 287 -3.52 14.40 17.31
N ARG A 288 -3.37 13.08 17.44
CA ARG A 288 -3.79 12.34 18.64
C ARG A 288 -3.02 12.76 19.89
N GLU A 289 -1.70 12.85 19.81
CA GLU A 289 -0.83 13.30 20.90
C GLU A 289 -1.22 14.72 21.34
N LYS A 290 -1.50 15.61 20.38
CA LYS A 290 -1.96 16.97 20.67
C LYS A 290 -3.30 16.96 21.44
N ILE A 291 -4.29 16.20 20.98
CA ILE A 291 -5.60 16.13 21.66
C ILE A 291 -5.47 15.54 23.07
N LEU A 292 -4.60 14.54 23.24
CA LEU A 292 -4.31 13.95 24.55
C LEU A 292 -3.65 14.95 25.50
N ALA A 293 -2.68 15.72 25.02
CA ALA A 293 -2.04 16.78 25.79
C ALA A 293 -3.06 17.85 26.23
N GLU A 294 -3.93 18.30 25.32
CA GLU A 294 -5.01 19.25 25.63
C GLU A 294 -6.01 18.69 26.66
N LEU A 295 -6.33 17.40 26.58
CA LEU A 295 -7.18 16.74 27.58
C LEU A 295 -6.49 16.69 28.94
N HIS A 296 -5.20 16.31 28.97
CA HIS A 296 -4.41 16.23 30.19
C HIS A 296 -4.29 17.59 30.88
N GLU A 297 -3.97 18.64 30.11
CA GLU A 297 -3.90 20.02 30.61
C GLU A 297 -5.24 20.47 31.19
N ARG A 298 -6.35 20.19 30.49
CA ARG A 298 -7.70 20.55 30.96
C ARG A 298 -8.06 19.88 32.29
N VAL A 299 -7.76 18.60 32.44
CA VAL A 299 -8.06 17.84 33.68
C VAL A 299 -7.16 18.30 34.82
N THR A 300 -5.88 18.51 34.54
CA THR A 300 -4.92 19.01 35.53
C THR A 300 -5.31 20.41 36.01
N GLY A 301 -5.72 21.29 35.11
CA GLY A 301 -6.23 22.62 35.46
C GLY A 301 -7.49 22.59 36.33
N LYS A 302 -8.35 21.55 36.20
CA LYS A 302 -9.48 21.35 37.12
C LYS A 302 -9.02 20.94 38.52
N PHE A 303 -8.00 20.08 38.64
CA PHE A 303 -7.42 19.76 39.94
C PHE A 303 -6.75 20.98 40.59
N ASP A 304 -5.98 21.74 39.81
CA ASP A 304 -5.32 22.96 40.30
C ASP A 304 -6.37 23.99 40.78
N ALA A 305 -7.48 24.16 40.06
CA ALA A 305 -8.56 25.05 40.45
C ALA A 305 -9.23 24.63 41.78
N LEU A 306 -9.37 23.32 42.04
CA LEU A 306 -9.87 22.82 43.32
C LEU A 306 -8.85 22.99 44.45
N GLU A 307 -7.56 22.83 44.20
CA GLU A 307 -6.52 23.09 45.21
C GLU A 307 -6.45 24.58 45.58
N GLN A 308 -6.73 25.47 44.63
CA GLN A 308 -6.72 26.93 44.82
C GLN A 308 -8.03 27.49 45.37
N SER A 309 -9.13 26.72 45.39
CA SER A 309 -10.45 27.25 45.72
C SER A 309 -10.60 27.68 47.19
N GLY A 310 -9.64 27.35 48.08
CA GLY A 310 -9.56 27.90 49.43
C GLY A 310 -9.36 26.83 50.50
N SER A 311 -9.79 27.12 51.73
CA SER A 311 -9.75 26.16 52.84
C SER A 311 -10.67 24.97 52.55
N MET A 312 -10.15 23.76 52.77
CA MET A 312 -10.87 22.49 52.61
C MET A 312 -10.52 21.54 53.76
N GLN A 313 -11.35 20.53 54.00
CA GLN A 313 -11.04 19.49 54.98
C GLN A 313 -9.85 18.64 54.54
N ASP A 314 -9.03 18.18 55.50
CA ASP A 314 -7.88 17.30 55.22
C ASP A 314 -8.27 16.03 54.47
N LYS A 315 -9.41 15.43 54.83
CA LYS A 315 -9.94 14.24 54.14
C LYS A 315 -10.29 14.52 52.67
N THR A 316 -10.84 15.69 52.37
CA THR A 316 -11.17 16.10 51.00
C THR A 316 -9.89 16.37 50.20
N ARG A 317 -8.88 16.93 50.85
CA ARG A 317 -7.55 17.14 50.27
C ARG A 317 -6.87 15.82 49.90
N GLU A 318 -6.95 14.82 50.78
CA GLU A 318 -6.43 13.47 50.52
C GLU A 318 -7.13 12.82 49.32
N LYS A 319 -8.49 12.84 49.29
CA LYS A 319 -9.26 12.34 48.14
C LYS A 319 -8.87 13.02 46.82
N LEU A 320 -8.59 14.33 46.83
CA LEU A 320 -8.17 15.09 45.65
C LEU A 320 -6.78 14.65 45.17
N ALA A 321 -5.84 14.44 46.10
CA ALA A 321 -4.49 13.96 45.79
C ALA A 321 -4.53 12.52 45.21
N ASP A 322 -5.34 11.64 45.77
CA ASP A 322 -5.55 10.28 45.26
C ASP A 322 -6.15 10.30 43.85
N LEU A 323 -7.15 11.15 43.62
CA LEU A 323 -7.79 11.28 42.32
C LEU A 323 -6.83 11.82 41.25
N ARG A 324 -5.98 12.78 41.61
CA ARG A 324 -4.92 13.31 40.73
C ARG A 324 -3.91 12.20 40.39
N SER A 325 -3.49 11.43 41.39
CA SER A 325 -2.52 10.35 41.21
C SER A 325 -3.08 9.25 40.29
N MET A 326 -4.34 8.86 40.50
CA MET A 326 -5.05 7.92 39.64
C MET A 326 -5.15 8.41 38.19
N TRP A 327 -5.35 9.72 37.97
CA TRP A 327 -5.34 10.31 36.62
C TRP A 327 -3.96 10.22 35.98
N GLN A 328 -2.90 10.57 36.71
CA GLN A 328 -1.53 10.54 36.21
C GLN A 328 -1.08 9.13 35.83
N GLU A 329 -1.30 8.15 36.71
CA GLU A 329 -0.96 6.74 36.46
C GLU A 329 -1.67 6.20 35.22
N ASN A 330 -2.97 6.50 35.06
CA ASN A 330 -3.72 6.05 33.89
C ASN A 330 -3.28 6.75 32.60
N MET A 331 -2.88 8.03 32.69
CA MET A 331 -2.36 8.78 31.56
C MET A 331 -1.02 8.20 31.08
N GLU A 332 -0.12 7.86 32.00
CA GLU A 332 1.16 7.22 31.67
C GLU A 332 0.97 5.82 31.09
N ALA A 333 0.07 5.01 31.67
CA ALA A 333 -0.16 3.64 31.23
C ALA A 333 -0.92 3.54 29.89
N ASN A 334 -1.75 4.52 29.55
CA ASN A 334 -2.65 4.48 28.39
C ASN A 334 -2.46 5.68 27.44
N ILE A 335 -1.23 6.22 27.39
CA ILE A 335 -0.89 7.40 26.58
C ILE A 335 -1.22 7.21 25.10
N ASP A 336 -1.29 5.98 24.60
CA ASP A 336 -1.56 5.70 23.18
C ASP A 336 -3.06 5.58 22.85
N ASN A 337 -3.95 5.62 23.84
CA ASN A 337 -5.39 5.33 23.67
C ASN A 337 -6.28 6.50 24.08
N LEU A 338 -6.42 7.47 23.17
CA LEU A 338 -7.27 8.66 23.35
C LEU A 338 -8.73 8.33 23.68
N GLU A 339 -9.31 7.30 23.05
CA GLU A 339 -10.71 6.95 23.26
C GLU A 339 -10.94 6.42 24.67
N TYR A 340 -10.04 5.56 25.15
CA TYR A 340 -10.05 5.10 26.53
C TYR A 340 -9.91 6.27 27.51
N MET A 341 -8.95 7.18 27.30
CA MET A 341 -8.73 8.31 28.22
C MET A 341 -9.94 9.26 28.29
N ARG A 342 -10.62 9.49 27.16
CA ARG A 342 -11.88 10.27 27.14
C ARG A 342 -12.97 9.60 27.97
N GLN A 343 -13.14 8.29 27.81
CA GLN A 343 -14.15 7.52 28.54
C GLN A 343 -13.81 7.45 30.03
N PHE A 344 -12.55 7.21 30.38
CA PHE A 344 -12.07 7.19 31.76
C PHE A 344 -12.30 8.53 32.45
N TYR A 345 -11.94 9.63 31.78
CA TYR A 345 -12.22 10.97 32.28
C TYR A 345 -13.73 11.17 32.54
N ALA A 346 -14.58 10.89 31.55
CA ALA A 346 -16.02 11.12 31.64
C ALA A 346 -16.71 10.26 32.70
N LEU A 347 -16.28 9.01 32.90
CA LEU A 347 -16.95 8.05 33.77
C LEU A 347 -16.38 8.02 35.20
N SER A 348 -15.07 8.25 35.36
CA SER A 348 -14.39 8.06 36.65
C SER A 348 -13.86 9.35 37.27
N ILE A 349 -13.38 10.29 36.46
CA ILE A 349 -12.72 11.51 36.96
C ILE A 349 -13.71 12.66 37.12
N ASP A 350 -14.42 13.05 36.06
CA ASP A 350 -15.31 14.22 36.09
C ASP A 350 -16.42 14.14 37.16
N PRO A 351 -17.07 12.99 37.40
CA PRO A 351 -18.06 12.87 38.47
C PRO A 351 -17.45 13.08 39.86
N LYS A 352 -16.24 12.55 40.09
CA LYS A 352 -15.54 12.71 41.38
C LYS A 352 -15.03 14.13 41.58
N ILE A 353 -14.56 14.80 40.52
CA ILE A 353 -14.19 16.23 40.55
C ILE A 353 -15.42 17.07 40.94
N LYS A 354 -16.59 16.79 40.36
CA LYS A 354 -17.84 17.49 40.74
C LYS A 354 -18.20 17.27 42.20
N GLN A 355 -18.17 16.03 42.66
CA GLN A 355 -18.44 15.72 44.07
C GLN A 355 -17.47 16.44 45.01
N LEU A 356 -16.17 16.44 44.71
CA LEU A 356 -15.18 17.14 45.54
C LEU A 356 -15.40 18.65 45.53
N LYS A 357 -15.81 19.21 44.39
CA LYS A 357 -16.16 20.63 44.28
C LYS A 357 -17.31 20.98 45.24
N ASP A 358 -18.39 20.20 45.21
CA ASP A 358 -19.55 20.40 46.08
C ASP A 358 -19.14 20.26 47.57
N GLU A 359 -18.35 19.23 47.92
CA GLU A 359 -17.82 19.04 49.28
C GLU A 359 -16.96 20.23 49.76
N ILE A 360 -16.18 20.86 48.87
CA ILE A 360 -15.38 22.05 49.20
C ILE A 360 -16.27 23.27 49.39
N GLU A 361 -17.24 23.51 48.51
CA GLU A 361 -18.16 24.64 48.61
C GLU A 361 -18.99 24.57 49.90
N ASP A 362 -19.51 23.40 50.26
CA ASP A 362 -20.25 23.17 51.50
C ASP A 362 -19.40 23.45 52.75
N TYR A 363 -18.14 23.01 52.74
CA TYR A 363 -17.21 23.27 53.84
C TYR A 363 -16.88 24.76 54.00
N GLN A 364 -16.70 25.46 52.88
CA GLN A 364 -16.42 26.89 52.88
C GLN A 364 -17.60 27.71 53.40
N ASP A 365 -18.82 27.34 53.02
CA ASP A 365 -20.03 27.96 53.56
C ASP A 365 -20.15 27.73 55.08
N LEU A 366 -19.92 26.50 55.53
CA LEU A 366 -19.92 26.18 56.96
C LEU A 366 -18.85 26.96 57.73
N LEU A 367 -17.62 27.01 57.21
CA LEU A 367 -16.51 27.75 57.81
C LEU A 367 -16.84 29.24 57.93
N LYS A 368 -17.42 29.83 56.87
CA LYS A 368 -17.83 31.23 56.87
C LYS A 368 -18.90 31.49 57.92
N ARG A 369 -19.99 30.71 57.94
CA ARG A 369 -21.08 30.86 58.92
C ARG A 369 -20.60 30.67 60.35
N TYR A 370 -19.71 29.70 60.57
CA TYR A 370 -19.10 29.48 61.88
C TYR A 370 -18.28 30.67 62.34
N ASN A 371 -17.37 31.19 61.49
CA ASN A 371 -16.55 32.34 61.84
C ASN A 371 -17.40 33.59 62.10
N GLU A 372 -18.41 33.86 61.27
CA GLU A 372 -19.32 34.99 61.47
C GLU A 372 -20.08 34.90 62.81
N ALA A 373 -20.60 33.72 63.16
CA ALA A 373 -21.28 33.51 64.44
C ALA A 373 -20.30 33.59 65.62
N TYR A 374 -19.11 33.00 65.49
CA TYR A 374 -18.11 33.00 66.55
C TYR A 374 -17.55 34.40 66.82
N ASP A 375 -17.28 35.19 65.78
CA ASP A 375 -16.82 36.57 65.91
C ASP A 375 -17.85 37.43 66.67
N GLN A 376 -19.14 37.29 66.35
CA GLN A 376 -20.22 37.99 67.05
C GLN A 376 -20.31 37.56 68.53
N TYR A 377 -20.20 36.27 68.80
CA TYR A 377 -20.18 35.74 70.16
C TYR A 377 -18.97 36.26 70.96
N VAL A 378 -17.79 36.32 70.36
CA VAL A 378 -16.58 36.86 71.00
C VAL A 378 -16.77 38.34 71.37
N VAL A 379 -17.43 39.13 70.53
CA VAL A 379 -17.76 40.53 70.85
C VAL A 379 -18.65 40.62 72.10
N LEU A 380 -19.73 39.83 72.17
CA LEU A 380 -20.63 39.82 73.33
C LEU A 380 -19.92 39.36 74.61
N CYS A 381 -19.05 38.34 74.53
CA CYS A 381 -18.25 37.91 75.66
C CYS A 381 -17.31 39.03 76.15
N ASN A 382 -16.68 39.78 75.24
CA ASN A 382 -15.80 40.88 75.61
C ASN A 382 -16.55 42.03 76.31
N GLU A 383 -17.78 42.35 75.90
CA GLU A 383 -18.61 43.37 76.56
C GLU A 383 -18.95 43.01 78.01
N LEU A 384 -19.12 41.71 78.29
CA LEU A 384 -19.44 41.17 79.62
C LEU A 384 -18.21 40.75 80.43
N ASN A 385 -16.99 40.93 79.89
CA ASN A 385 -15.75 40.39 80.46
C ASN A 385 -15.80 38.86 80.72
N GLU A 386 -16.56 38.10 79.93
CA GLU A 386 -16.57 36.63 79.93
C GLU A 386 -15.50 36.07 78.96
N VAL A 387 -14.95 34.89 79.26
CA VAL A 387 -14.01 34.20 78.36
C VAL A 387 -14.81 33.40 77.32
N PRO A 388 -14.61 33.61 76.00
CA PRO A 388 -15.30 32.85 74.97
C PRO A 388 -15.05 31.35 75.08
N GLY A 389 -16.12 30.56 75.01
CA GLY A 389 -16.05 29.10 74.93
C GLY A 389 -15.50 28.62 73.57
N ASN A 390 -15.03 27.38 73.52
CA ASN A 390 -14.61 26.74 72.27
C ASN A 390 -15.68 25.73 71.82
N PHE A 391 -16.13 25.83 70.57
CA PHE A 391 -17.18 24.98 70.01
C PHE A 391 -16.67 24.29 68.75
N ALA A 392 -17.06 23.03 68.56
CA ALA A 392 -16.70 22.31 67.34
C ALA A 392 -17.29 23.02 66.10
N MET A 393 -16.56 23.01 64.99
CA MET A 393 -17.03 23.59 63.74
C MET A 393 -18.00 22.62 63.04
N SER A 394 -19.27 22.71 63.43
CA SER A 394 -20.40 21.97 62.88
C SER A 394 -21.68 22.79 63.00
N GLU A 395 -22.77 22.33 62.38
CA GLU A 395 -24.09 22.96 62.54
C GLU A 395 -24.55 22.97 64.01
N GLU A 396 -24.30 21.90 64.75
CA GLU A 396 -24.58 21.84 66.19
C GLU A 396 -23.72 22.86 66.97
N GLY A 397 -22.46 23.03 66.58
CA GLY A 397 -21.58 24.05 67.16
C GLY A 397 -22.07 25.47 66.91
N ILE A 398 -22.52 25.79 65.69
CA ILE A 398 -23.12 27.08 65.35
C ILE A 398 -24.39 27.31 66.18
N ASN A 399 -25.26 26.31 66.29
CA ASN A 399 -26.47 26.40 67.12
C ASN A 399 -26.14 26.62 68.60
N HIS A 400 -25.08 25.99 69.10
CA HIS A 400 -24.59 26.25 70.46
C HIS A 400 -24.07 27.67 70.63
N ILE A 401 -23.36 28.23 69.64
CA ILE A 401 -22.92 29.63 69.64
C ILE A 401 -24.14 30.55 69.72
N TYR A 402 -25.15 30.37 68.86
CA TYR A 402 -26.36 31.18 68.89
C TYR A 402 -27.13 31.10 70.21
N ALA A 403 -27.21 29.90 70.81
CA ALA A 403 -27.84 29.74 72.12
C ALA A 403 -27.09 30.51 73.23
N GLN A 404 -25.75 30.55 73.17
CA GLN A 404 -24.96 31.36 74.11
C GLN A 404 -25.12 32.86 73.83
N MET A 405 -25.10 33.29 72.58
CA MET A 405 -25.37 34.70 72.23
C MET A 405 -26.71 35.15 72.78
N PHE A 406 -27.78 34.37 72.59
CA PHE A 406 -29.11 34.67 73.14
C PHE A 406 -29.09 34.81 74.67
N ARG A 407 -28.39 33.92 75.38
CA ARG A 407 -28.23 34.01 76.85
C ARG A 407 -27.53 35.31 77.26
N LEU A 408 -26.47 35.70 76.56
CA LEU A 408 -25.70 36.92 76.87
C LEU A 408 -26.50 38.19 76.55
N GLU A 409 -27.21 38.20 75.42
CA GLU A 409 -28.10 39.31 75.02
C GLU A 409 -29.24 39.50 76.03
N ASP A 410 -29.88 38.41 76.48
CA ASP A 410 -30.92 38.47 77.51
C ASP A 410 -30.37 39.01 78.84
N TYR A 411 -29.16 38.61 79.23
CA TYR A 411 -28.49 39.14 80.40
C TYR A 411 -28.21 40.65 80.28
N LEU A 412 -27.64 41.10 79.15
CA LEU A 412 -27.38 42.52 78.89
C LEU A 412 -28.67 43.36 78.89
N TYR A 413 -29.73 42.82 78.31
CA TYR A 413 -31.04 43.48 78.29
C TYR A 413 -31.60 43.66 79.71
N ASN A 414 -31.51 42.62 80.54
CA ASN A 414 -31.97 42.67 81.93
C ASN A 414 -31.10 43.61 82.78
N ASP A 415 -29.77 43.61 82.64
CA ASP A 415 -28.86 44.57 83.28
C ASP A 415 -29.22 46.02 82.91
N TYR A 416 -29.42 46.29 81.62
CA TYR A 416 -29.80 47.61 81.13
C TYR A 416 -31.14 48.09 81.72
N ASN A 417 -32.16 47.24 81.73
CA ASN A 417 -33.47 47.56 82.29
C ASN A 417 -33.40 47.86 83.79
N ASN A 418 -32.69 47.03 84.55
CA ASN A 418 -32.54 47.23 86.00
C ASN A 418 -31.85 48.56 86.30
N ARG A 419 -30.76 48.88 85.58
CA ARG A 419 -30.10 50.19 85.72
C ARG A 419 -31.00 51.37 85.35
N TYR A 420 -31.84 51.22 84.32
CA TYR A 420 -32.81 52.23 83.92
C TYR A 420 -33.85 52.47 85.01
N ILE A 421 -34.37 51.39 85.61
CA ILE A 421 -35.34 51.46 86.71
C ILE A 421 -34.72 52.14 87.93
N SER A 422 -33.56 51.67 88.41
CA SER A 422 -32.82 52.26 89.54
C SER A 422 -32.61 53.76 89.37
N ARG A 423 -32.09 54.17 88.20
CA ARG A 423 -31.85 55.60 87.91
C ARG A 423 -33.13 56.41 87.91
N SER A 424 -34.22 55.86 87.36
CA SER A 424 -35.50 56.55 87.30
C SER A 424 -36.10 56.74 88.70
N ILE A 425 -35.95 55.75 89.59
CA ILE A 425 -36.36 55.85 91.00
C ILE A 425 -35.58 56.98 91.68
N ASP A 426 -34.25 56.96 91.59
CA ASP A 426 -33.38 58.00 92.16
C ASP A 426 -33.75 59.41 91.66
N GLU A 427 -33.99 59.55 90.36
CA GLU A 427 -34.42 60.83 89.77
C GLU A 427 -35.76 61.30 90.32
N VAL A 428 -36.76 60.42 90.44
CA VAL A 428 -38.08 60.78 90.97
C VAL A 428 -38.00 61.15 92.45
N MET A 429 -37.28 60.38 93.26
CA MET A 429 -37.10 60.67 94.69
C MET A 429 -36.43 62.04 94.90
N LYS A 430 -35.37 62.33 94.13
CA LYS A 430 -34.70 63.62 94.15
C LYS A 430 -35.60 64.77 93.66
N GLU A 431 -36.39 64.57 92.61
CA GLU A 431 -37.37 65.56 92.13
C GLU A 431 -38.45 65.88 93.17
N MET A 432 -38.79 64.92 94.04
CA MET A 432 -39.74 65.09 95.14
C MET A 432 -39.12 65.78 96.36
N GLY A 433 -37.81 66.04 96.36
CA GLY A 433 -37.10 66.68 97.46
C GLY A 433 -36.55 65.72 98.50
N TYR A 434 -36.58 64.41 98.23
CA TYR A 434 -35.98 63.39 99.08
C TYR A 434 -34.52 63.20 98.69
N ASP A 435 -33.60 63.56 99.60
CA ASP A 435 -32.17 63.41 99.38
C ASP A 435 -31.71 62.00 99.76
N VAL A 436 -30.83 61.41 98.94
CA VAL A 436 -30.22 60.11 99.23
C VAL A 436 -29.29 60.24 100.45
N ILE A 437 -29.47 59.36 101.42
CA ILE A 437 -28.63 59.20 102.59
C ILE A 437 -27.50 58.20 102.29
N GLY A 438 -27.84 57.04 101.71
CA GLY A 438 -26.87 55.99 101.38
C GLY A 438 -27.49 54.88 100.54
N TYR A 439 -26.62 54.04 99.98
CA TYR A 439 -26.99 52.84 99.22
C TYR A 439 -26.55 51.60 100.00
N SER A 440 -27.28 50.49 99.90
CA SER A 440 -26.95 49.25 100.63
C SER A 440 -25.55 48.71 100.30
N VAL A 441 -24.84 48.17 101.30
CA VAL A 441 -23.44 47.67 101.16
C VAL A 441 -23.41 46.26 100.57
N GLU A 442 -24.43 45.44 100.82
CA GLU A 442 -24.52 44.12 100.21
C GLU A 442 -24.97 44.30 98.77
N HIS A 443 -24.15 43.96 97.78
CA HIS A 443 -24.54 43.28 96.52
C HIS A 443 -23.28 42.95 95.70
N GLU A 444 -22.50 41.95 96.15
CA GLU A 444 -21.45 41.34 95.33
C GLU A 444 -21.99 40.56 94.11
N ARG A 445 -23.32 40.43 93.98
CA ARG A 445 -23.97 39.79 92.83
C ARG A 445 -25.31 40.44 92.48
N GLY A 446 -25.25 41.67 91.97
CA GLY A 446 -26.14 42.16 90.91
C GLY A 446 -27.65 42.25 91.21
N TYR A 447 -28.14 43.48 91.04
CA TYR A 447 -29.52 43.83 90.69
C TYR A 447 -30.54 43.84 91.83
N GLY A 448 -30.29 44.72 92.78
CA GLY A 448 -31.35 45.37 93.54
C GLY A 448 -31.03 46.85 93.74
N HIS A 449 -32.02 47.72 93.52
CA HIS A 449 -31.91 49.13 93.90
C HIS A 449 -32.28 49.22 95.37
N GLU A 450 -31.31 49.35 96.26
CA GLU A 450 -31.58 49.54 97.68
C GLU A 450 -30.94 50.83 98.16
N ALA A 451 -31.79 51.84 98.36
CA ALA A 451 -31.37 53.19 98.71
C ALA A 451 -32.23 53.75 99.84
N LEU A 452 -31.58 54.44 100.76
CA LEU A 452 -32.23 55.13 101.88
C LEU A 452 -32.32 56.62 101.56
N TYR A 453 -33.52 57.19 101.60
CA TYR A 453 -33.77 58.61 101.33
C TYR A 453 -34.27 59.31 102.59
N ARG A 454 -33.83 60.56 102.81
CA ARG A 454 -34.21 61.33 103.98
C ARG A 454 -35.64 61.86 103.86
N PHE A 455 -36.50 61.51 104.82
CA PHE A 455 -37.86 62.07 104.92
C PHE A 455 -37.88 63.31 105.81
N ASN A 456 -37.34 63.20 107.02
CA ASN A 456 -37.15 64.31 107.96
C ASN A 456 -35.91 64.06 108.84
N ASP A 457 -35.80 64.75 109.98
CA ASP A 457 -34.62 64.63 110.87
C ASP A 457 -34.57 63.31 111.66
N SER A 458 -35.69 62.58 111.79
CA SER A 458 -35.84 61.35 112.60
C SER A 458 -36.26 60.12 111.80
N SER A 459 -36.68 60.28 110.54
CA SER A 459 -37.28 59.26 109.68
C SER A 459 -36.69 59.27 108.27
N ALA A 460 -36.65 58.10 107.64
CA ALA A 460 -36.17 57.88 106.28
C ALA A 460 -37.11 56.95 105.51
N ILE A 461 -36.97 56.95 104.19
CA ILE A 461 -37.66 56.06 103.27
C ILE A 461 -36.64 55.09 102.69
N SER A 462 -36.78 53.80 102.99
CA SER A 462 -36.06 52.75 102.28
C SER A 462 -36.79 52.41 101.00
N VAL A 463 -36.07 52.39 99.88
CA VAL A 463 -36.57 51.88 98.61
C VAL A 463 -35.72 50.72 98.18
N CYS A 464 -36.31 49.54 98.15
CA CYS A 464 -35.69 48.28 97.75
C CYS A 464 -36.37 47.74 96.50
N MET A 465 -35.58 47.37 95.48
CA MET A 465 -36.06 46.71 94.27
C MET A 465 -35.42 45.34 94.16
N THR A 466 -36.23 44.30 94.00
CA THR A 466 -35.76 42.93 93.77
C THR A 466 -36.53 42.33 92.60
N ASP A 467 -35.80 41.96 91.54
CA ASP A 467 -36.35 41.52 90.25
C ASP A 467 -37.38 42.51 89.67
N ASN A 468 -38.66 42.29 89.94
CA ASN A 468 -39.80 43.08 89.47
C ASN A 468 -40.65 43.68 90.60
N TYR A 469 -40.21 43.55 91.85
CA TYR A 469 -40.91 44.08 93.03
C TYR A 469 -40.21 45.34 93.51
N LEU A 470 -41.00 46.38 93.78
CA LEU A 470 -40.54 47.61 94.40
C LEU A 470 -41.19 47.72 95.78
N THR A 471 -40.35 47.75 96.81
CA THR A 471 -40.75 47.94 98.20
C THR A 471 -40.33 49.34 98.63
N ILE A 472 -41.27 50.10 99.19
CA ILE A 472 -41.03 51.44 99.72
C ILE A 472 -41.52 51.43 101.16
N GLU A 473 -40.60 51.59 102.10
CA GLU A 473 -40.84 51.53 103.53
C GLU A 473 -40.45 52.86 104.18
N LEU A 474 -41.25 53.35 105.11
CA LEU A 474 -40.93 54.53 105.91
C LEU A 474 -40.71 54.10 107.35
N GLY A 475 -39.55 54.44 107.90
CA GLY A 475 -39.16 54.08 109.25
C GLY A 475 -38.28 55.14 109.90
N GLY A 476 -38.11 55.03 111.21
CA GLY A 476 -37.15 55.84 111.97
C GLY A 476 -35.71 55.47 111.61
N ILE A 477 -34.74 56.32 111.93
CA ILE A 477 -33.32 56.02 111.72
C ILE A 477 -32.59 55.79 113.05
N ASP A 478 -31.73 54.77 113.10
CA ASP A 478 -30.84 54.49 114.23
C ASP A 478 -29.55 53.79 113.75
N ASP A 479 -28.58 53.58 114.64
CA ASP A 479 -27.34 52.83 114.34
C ASP A 479 -27.38 51.36 114.75
N THR A 480 -28.53 50.90 115.24
CA THR A 480 -28.76 49.53 115.70
C THR A 480 -30.15 49.04 115.30
N ASP A 481 -30.26 47.73 115.03
CA ASP A 481 -31.55 47.09 114.81
C ASP A 481 -32.34 46.99 116.11
N ARG A 482 -33.48 47.70 116.17
CA ARG A 482 -34.40 47.67 117.31
C ARG A 482 -35.81 47.99 116.88
N GLU A 483 -36.78 47.67 117.74
CA GLU A 483 -38.15 48.13 117.56
C GLU A 483 -38.28 49.61 117.97
N PRO A 484 -39.16 50.39 117.30
CA PRO A 484 -39.46 51.75 117.71
C PRO A 484 -40.18 51.74 119.07
N ASP A 485 -39.93 52.76 119.90
CA ASP A 485 -40.71 52.95 121.13
C ASP A 485 -42.13 53.48 120.84
N GLU A 486 -43.01 53.52 121.86
CA GLU A 486 -44.40 53.98 121.68
C GLU A 486 -44.52 55.44 121.19
N ALA A 487 -43.54 56.30 121.45
CA ALA A 487 -43.54 57.68 120.98
C ALA A 487 -43.06 57.74 119.52
N GLU A 488 -41.97 57.04 119.20
CA GLU A 488 -41.42 56.90 117.85
C GLU A 488 -42.43 56.25 116.91
N ALA A 489 -43.10 55.16 117.31
CA ALA A 489 -44.12 54.51 116.49
C ALA A 489 -45.32 55.45 116.20
N ARG A 490 -45.73 56.28 117.17
CA ARG A 490 -46.79 57.29 116.97
C ARG A 490 -46.34 58.39 116.01
N GLU A 491 -45.10 58.85 116.11
CA GLU A 491 -44.52 59.84 115.20
C GLU A 491 -44.42 59.28 113.77
N GLN A 492 -43.95 58.04 113.64
CA GLN A 492 -43.89 57.32 112.37
C GLN A 492 -45.25 57.16 111.71
N VAL A 493 -46.32 56.87 112.46
CA VAL A 493 -47.69 56.81 111.89
C VAL A 493 -48.10 58.16 111.29
N GLU A 494 -47.75 59.28 111.92
CA GLU A 494 -48.01 60.61 111.36
C GLU A 494 -47.16 60.90 110.12
N ASP A 495 -45.92 60.44 110.09
CA ASP A 495 -45.04 60.55 108.92
C ASP A 495 -45.51 59.67 107.75
N MET A 496 -45.93 58.43 108.02
CA MET A 496 -46.57 57.54 107.04
C MET A 496 -47.81 58.19 106.43
N LYS A 497 -48.69 58.82 107.24
CA LYS A 497 -49.87 59.55 106.75
C LYS A 497 -49.49 60.69 105.81
N LYS A 498 -48.42 61.45 106.12
CA LYS A 498 -47.91 62.51 105.23
C LYS A 498 -47.33 61.92 103.95
N PHE A 499 -46.57 60.84 104.04
CA PHE A 499 -45.95 60.19 102.89
C PHE A 499 -46.97 59.59 101.93
N CYS A 500 -48.13 59.12 102.39
CA CYS A 500 -49.18 58.57 101.52
C CYS A 500 -49.62 59.50 100.37
N SER A 501 -49.58 60.83 100.54
CA SER A 501 -49.88 61.75 99.43
C SER A 501 -48.74 61.82 98.42
N ASP A 502 -47.50 61.77 98.90
CA ASP A 502 -46.30 61.86 98.07
C ASP A 502 -46.06 60.57 97.30
N TYR A 503 -46.38 59.42 97.89
CA TYR A 503 -46.34 58.12 97.23
C TYR A 503 -47.19 58.10 95.95
N LYS A 504 -48.40 58.68 95.95
CA LYS A 504 -49.23 58.78 94.74
C LYS A 504 -48.56 59.63 93.64
N ILE A 505 -47.88 60.70 94.03
CA ILE A 505 -47.16 61.56 93.09
C ILE A 505 -45.91 60.85 92.54
N ILE A 506 -45.21 60.07 93.37
CA ILE A 506 -44.09 59.22 92.98
C ILE A 506 -44.57 58.19 91.94
N GLN A 507 -45.71 57.52 92.17
CA GLN A 507 -46.30 56.59 91.21
C GLN A 507 -46.60 57.27 89.85
N GLU A 508 -47.19 58.47 89.85
CA GLU A 508 -47.46 59.22 88.61
C GLU A 508 -46.18 59.63 87.88
N LYS A 509 -45.16 60.07 88.61
CA LYS A 509 -43.86 60.45 88.06
C LYS A 509 -43.11 59.25 87.47
N LEU A 510 -43.06 58.12 88.17
CA LEU A 510 -42.48 56.87 87.66
C LEU A 510 -43.21 56.41 86.39
N LYS A 511 -44.55 56.48 86.39
CA LYS A 511 -45.36 56.18 85.20
C LYS A 511 -45.04 57.11 84.02
N SER A 512 -44.76 58.38 84.27
CA SER A 512 -44.36 59.33 83.21
C SER A 512 -42.98 59.01 82.61
N LYS A 513 -42.09 58.34 83.37
CA LYS A 513 -40.81 57.79 82.90
C LYS A 513 -40.96 56.38 82.28
N GLY A 514 -42.19 55.90 82.10
CA GLY A 514 -42.48 54.59 81.50
C GLY A 514 -42.43 53.41 82.47
N LEU A 515 -42.33 53.67 83.79
CA LEU A 515 -42.32 52.65 84.83
C LEU A 515 -43.68 52.56 85.50
N GLU A 516 -44.46 51.54 85.14
CA GLU A 516 -45.78 51.31 85.71
C GLU A 516 -45.72 50.25 86.80
N LEU A 517 -46.01 50.67 88.04
CA LEU A 517 -46.19 49.76 89.17
C LEU A 517 -47.56 49.08 89.04
N LYS A 518 -47.57 47.75 88.94
CA LYS A 518 -48.79 46.92 88.84
C LYS A 518 -49.06 46.28 90.19
N ASP A 519 -50.34 46.25 90.60
CA ASP A 519 -50.85 45.57 91.80
C ASP A 519 -49.96 45.70 93.06
N GLY A 520 -50.18 46.76 93.84
CA GLY A 520 -49.46 47.01 95.10
C GLY A 520 -50.22 46.52 96.34
N HIS A 521 -49.47 46.16 97.38
CA HIS A 521 -49.99 45.96 98.74
C HIS A 521 -49.76 47.23 99.56
N ASP A 522 -50.56 48.26 99.30
CA ASP A 522 -50.48 49.52 100.06
C ASP A 522 -51.02 49.27 101.48
N LEU A 523 -50.12 49.24 102.46
CA LEU A 523 -50.46 49.08 103.87
C LEU A 523 -50.87 50.43 104.47
N PRO A 524 -52.00 50.52 105.20
CA PRO A 524 -52.40 51.78 105.83
C PRO A 524 -51.43 52.14 106.98
N PRO A 525 -51.24 53.43 107.29
CA PRO A 525 -50.45 53.84 108.45
C PRO A 525 -50.99 53.21 109.74
N ASP A 526 -50.16 52.40 110.41
CA ASP A 526 -50.48 51.69 111.65
C ASP A 526 -49.22 51.55 112.51
N LEU A 527 -49.39 51.44 113.84
CA LEU A 527 -48.29 51.26 114.78
C LEU A 527 -47.56 49.93 114.55
N GLU A 528 -48.25 48.89 114.06
CA GLU A 528 -47.65 47.58 113.75
C GLU A 528 -46.61 47.63 112.62
N TYR A 529 -46.67 48.65 111.77
CA TYR A 529 -45.73 48.86 110.66
C TYR A 529 -44.56 49.78 111.02
N GLY A 530 -44.49 50.26 112.26
CA GLY A 530 -43.36 51.07 112.72
C GLY A 530 -42.05 50.26 112.70
N GLN A 531 -41.00 50.83 112.13
CA GLN A 531 -39.70 50.18 111.97
C GLN A 531 -38.55 51.15 112.17
N ILE A 532 -37.36 50.61 112.41
CA ILE A 532 -36.10 51.37 112.47
C ILE A 532 -35.19 50.86 111.35
N HIS A 533 -34.73 51.79 110.51
CA HIS A 533 -33.70 51.54 109.51
C HIS A 533 -32.34 51.77 110.14
N ASN A 534 -31.55 50.69 110.19
CA ASN A 534 -30.19 50.74 110.69
C ASN A 534 -29.26 51.38 109.65
N LEU A 535 -28.67 52.52 110.00
CA LEU A 535 -27.78 53.28 109.12
C LEU A 535 -26.48 52.52 108.79
N ARG A 536 -26.11 51.50 109.57
CA ARG A 536 -24.91 50.68 109.33
C ARG A 536 -25.06 49.69 108.19
N ASP A 537 -26.28 49.44 107.71
CA ASP A 537 -26.54 48.56 106.58
C ASP A 537 -26.31 49.25 105.22
N TYR A 538 -26.11 50.58 105.26
CA TYR A 538 -25.90 51.42 104.09
C TYR A 538 -24.46 51.96 104.07
N ASP A 539 -23.94 52.20 102.87
CA ASP A 539 -22.66 52.85 102.61
C ASP A 539 -22.77 54.35 102.91
N ILE A 540 -22.69 54.67 104.21
CA ILE A 540 -22.74 56.02 104.78
C ILE A 540 -21.49 56.19 105.63
N ASP A 541 -20.81 57.33 105.50
CA ASP A 541 -19.65 57.64 106.32
C ASP A 541 -20.04 57.91 107.79
N ASP A 542 -19.11 57.59 108.71
CA ASP A 542 -19.34 57.72 110.16
C ASP A 542 -19.75 59.13 110.61
N GLU A 543 -19.26 60.19 109.94
CA GLU A 543 -19.57 61.58 110.29
C GLU A 543 -21.02 61.92 109.94
N THR A 544 -21.49 61.48 108.77
CA THR A 544 -22.89 61.61 108.34
C THR A 544 -23.84 60.82 109.24
N ILE A 545 -23.47 59.60 109.66
CA ILE A 545 -24.27 58.81 110.61
C ILE A 545 -24.41 59.57 111.94
N GLU A 546 -23.30 60.07 112.50
CA GLU A 546 -23.32 60.79 113.79
C GLU A 546 -24.18 62.07 113.73
N ASP A 547 -24.12 62.83 112.64
CA ASP A 547 -24.94 64.03 112.44
C ASP A 547 -26.44 63.70 112.32
N LEU A 548 -26.80 62.67 111.53
CA LEU A 548 -28.19 62.23 111.41
C LEU A 548 -28.78 61.77 112.74
N LEU A 549 -28.04 60.97 113.52
CA LEU A 549 -28.47 60.53 114.84
C LEU A 549 -28.62 61.71 115.80
N ASN A 550 -27.68 62.66 115.79
CA ASN A 550 -27.76 63.86 116.63
C ASN A 550 -29.01 64.69 116.35
N ARG A 551 -29.39 64.85 115.08
CA ARG A 551 -30.64 65.53 114.68
C ARG A 551 -31.87 64.73 115.11
N ALA A 552 -31.89 63.42 114.89
CA ALA A 552 -32.97 62.54 115.31
C ALA A 552 -33.18 62.57 116.84
N HIS A 553 -32.09 62.54 117.62
CA HIS A 553 -32.14 62.64 119.08
C HIS A 553 -32.55 64.05 119.57
N ALA A 554 -32.20 65.11 118.84
CA ALA A 554 -32.60 66.47 119.16
C ALA A 554 -34.12 66.68 118.97
N GLY A 555 -34.70 66.16 117.88
CA GLY A 555 -36.14 66.14 117.64
C GLY A 555 -36.92 65.39 118.73
N ARG A 556 -36.38 64.25 119.19
CA ARG A 556 -36.93 63.46 120.31
C ARG A 556 -37.05 64.26 121.62
N ARG A 557 -36.04 65.08 121.95
CA ARG A 557 -36.06 65.92 123.17
C ARG A 557 -37.11 67.04 123.10
N THR A 558 -37.41 67.56 121.93
CA THR A 558 -38.44 68.60 121.75
C THR A 558 -39.86 68.06 121.83
N HIS A 559 -40.13 66.86 121.28
CA HIS A 559 -41.46 66.24 121.34
C HIS A 559 -41.80 65.68 122.72
N ALA A 560 -40.84 65.06 123.42
CA ALA A 560 -41.02 64.65 124.82
C ALA A 560 -41.36 65.85 125.75
N GLY A 561 -40.80 67.04 125.47
CA GLY A 561 -41.12 68.27 126.18
C GLY A 561 -42.51 68.84 125.87
N GLN A 562 -43.06 68.59 124.67
CA GLN A 562 -44.41 69.02 124.28
C GLN A 562 -45.50 68.06 124.77
N ALA A 563 -45.26 66.74 124.73
CA ALA A 563 -46.18 65.74 125.26
C ALA A 563 -46.37 65.86 126.79
N ALA A 564 -45.27 66.11 127.53
CA ALA A 564 -45.34 66.36 128.97
C ALA A 564 -46.10 67.68 129.32
N ALA A 565 -46.10 68.66 128.41
CA ALA A 565 -46.82 69.92 128.58
C ALA A 565 -48.32 69.81 128.22
N GLU A 566 -48.71 68.89 127.34
CA GLU A 566 -50.11 68.57 127.04
C GLU A 566 -50.76 67.65 128.10
N GLU A 567 -50.01 66.71 128.69
CA GLU A 567 -50.46 65.95 129.85
C GLU A 567 -50.68 66.84 131.09
N GLN A 568 -49.85 67.86 131.32
CA GLN A 568 -50.05 68.83 132.41
C GLN A 568 -51.26 69.76 132.19
N LYS A 569 -51.66 70.06 130.94
CA LYS A 569 -52.87 70.85 130.66
C LYS A 569 -54.16 70.07 130.89
N HIS A 570 -54.14 68.74 130.74
CA HIS A 570 -55.30 67.89 131.03
C HIS A 570 -55.51 67.62 132.53
N LEU A 571 -54.50 67.84 133.37
CA LEU A 571 -54.59 67.68 134.84
C LEU A 571 -55.05 68.93 135.61
N THR A 572 -55.09 70.12 134.98
CA THR A 572 -55.48 71.38 135.63
C THR A 572 -56.85 71.93 135.18
N ALA A 573 -57.67 71.14 134.47
CA ALA A 573 -58.98 71.55 133.95
C ALA A 573 -60.19 70.91 134.68
N ASP A 574 -59.96 70.14 135.75
CA ASP A 574 -60.99 69.51 136.60
C ASP A 574 -60.84 69.90 138.10
N GLU A 575 -60.56 71.19 138.39
CA GLU A 575 -60.82 71.82 139.70
C GLU A 575 -61.78 73.01 139.59
#